data_AF-A0AA39MDN9-F1
#
_entry.id   AF-A0AA39MDN9-F1
#
_cell.length_a   1.000
_cell.length_b   1.000
_cell.length_c   1.000
_cell.angle_alpha   90.00
_cell.angle_beta   90.00
_cell.angle_gamma   90.00
#
_symmetry.space_group_name_H-M   'P 1'
#
loop_
_entity.id
_entity.type
_entity.pdbx_description
1 polymer ?
#
loop_
_entity_poly.entity_id
_entity_poly.type
_entity_poly.pdbx_seq_one_letter_code
_entity_poly.pdbx_strand_id
1 'polypeptide(L)'
;WTRAVDSFVVFEGAYGFAEKGKGLGAKNRPACVHAFMKEHRRWGKPRDIGDLTVFNEEWWAWWGSLQPSGRTEGMFNFARLKKLDWEDLERCNGGMGFILMLGSLLWWGEAAYVVGKGSEPWWNWREVLIDFTWAIEHMIRTTELGSGLSAGKAAKRKHSEGMEAVEGRKSKVLPQFMNS
;
A
#
# COMPACT_ATOMS: atom_id res chain seq x y z
N TRP A 1 -3.20 17.09 -6.93
CA TRP A 1 -3.38 16.08 -7.98
C TRP A 1 -2.06 15.62 -8.56
N THR A 2 -1.38 16.40 -9.40
CA THR A 2 -0.15 15.98 -10.11
C THR A 2 0.89 15.31 -9.20
N ARG A 3 1.24 15.93 -8.07
CA ARG A 3 2.16 15.34 -7.09
C ARG A 3 1.73 13.98 -6.54
N ALA A 4 0.44 13.75 -6.33
CA ALA A 4 -0.07 12.46 -5.89
C ALA A 4 0.09 11.39 -6.97
N VAL A 5 -0.15 11.76 -8.23
CA VAL A 5 0.04 10.88 -9.39
C VAL A 5 1.53 10.57 -9.59
N ASP A 6 2.39 11.59 -9.53
CA ASP A 6 3.83 11.42 -9.67
C ASP A 6 4.39 10.50 -8.58
N SER A 7 4.01 10.73 -7.32
CA SER A 7 4.40 9.87 -6.20
C SER A 7 3.90 8.44 -6.37
N PHE A 8 2.68 8.24 -6.87
CA PHE A 8 2.18 6.90 -7.19
C PHE A 8 2.99 6.23 -8.30
N VAL A 9 3.31 6.94 -9.38
CA VAL A 9 4.12 6.40 -10.49
C VAL A 9 5.51 6.00 -10.00
N VAL A 10 6.14 6.83 -9.15
CA VAL A 10 7.44 6.50 -8.53
C VAL A 10 7.31 5.26 -7.63
N PHE A 11 6.26 5.18 -6.82
CA PHE A 11 6.00 4.03 -5.97
C PHE A 11 5.82 2.75 -6.79
N GLU A 12 4.91 2.72 -7.75
CA GLU A 12 4.70 1.53 -8.61
C GLU A 12 5.95 1.18 -9.41
N GLY A 13 6.70 2.18 -9.88
CA GLY A 13 7.97 2.00 -10.56
C GLY A 13 9.04 1.32 -9.70
N ALA A 14 9.12 1.65 -8.40
CA ALA A 14 10.00 0.98 -7.45
C ALA A 14 9.66 -0.51 -7.26
N TYR A 15 8.41 -0.91 -7.53
CA TYR A 15 7.95 -2.29 -7.53
C TYR A 15 7.85 -2.90 -8.95
N GLY A 16 8.37 -2.21 -9.97
CA GLY A 16 8.41 -2.71 -11.34
C GLY A 16 7.04 -2.79 -12.03
N PHE A 17 6.06 -2.00 -11.60
CA PHE A 17 4.69 -2.00 -12.15
C PHE A 17 4.05 -3.38 -12.20
N ALA A 18 4.07 -4.09 -11.06
CA ALA A 18 3.53 -5.44 -10.97
C ALA A 18 2.08 -5.52 -11.48
N GLU A 19 1.78 -6.44 -12.40
CA GLU A 19 0.41 -6.60 -12.93
C GLU A 19 -0.57 -7.13 -11.87
N LYS A 20 -0.06 -7.86 -10.88
CA LYS A 20 -0.80 -8.48 -9.80
C LYS A 20 -0.23 -8.03 -8.47
N GLY A 21 -1.10 -7.85 -7.49
CA GLY A 21 -0.72 -7.45 -6.15
C GLY A 21 -1.82 -7.70 -5.14
N LYS A 22 -1.53 -7.42 -3.87
CA LYS A 22 -2.52 -7.49 -2.81
C LYS A 22 -3.56 -6.40 -3.05
N GLY A 23 -4.85 -6.75 -3.03
CA GLY A 23 -5.91 -5.76 -3.10
C GLY A 23 -6.00 -4.95 -1.80
N LEU A 24 -6.43 -3.70 -1.90
CA LEU A 24 -6.74 -2.89 -0.72
C LEU A 24 -7.86 -3.53 0.10
N GLY A 25 -7.79 -3.38 1.43
CA GLY A 25 -8.88 -3.75 2.33
C GLY A 25 -10.21 -3.12 1.91
N ALA A 26 -11.32 -3.82 2.15
CA ALA A 26 -12.67 -3.35 1.79
C ALA A 26 -13.44 -2.73 2.96
N LYS A 27 -12.88 -2.74 4.17
CA LYS A 27 -13.51 -2.17 5.36
C LYS A 27 -13.76 -0.67 5.14
N ASN A 28 -14.99 -0.23 5.36
CA ASN A 28 -15.45 1.15 5.17
C ASN A 28 -15.29 1.71 3.74
N ARG A 29 -14.99 0.88 2.74
CA ARG A 29 -14.80 1.33 1.36
C ARG A 29 -16.07 2.05 0.86
N PRO A 30 -15.95 3.25 0.26
CA PRO A 30 -17.11 3.97 -0.26
C PRO A 30 -17.92 3.17 -1.26
N ALA A 31 -19.25 3.36 -1.24
CA ALA A 31 -20.17 2.56 -2.04
C ALA A 31 -19.87 2.63 -3.55
N CYS A 32 -19.51 3.81 -4.07
CA CYS A 32 -19.19 4.02 -5.48
C CYS A 32 -17.91 3.27 -5.90
N VAL A 33 -16.92 3.14 -5.01
CA VAL A 33 -15.69 2.37 -5.23
C VAL A 33 -16.00 0.88 -5.25
N HIS A 34 -16.87 0.41 -4.36
CA HIS A 34 -17.35 -0.97 -4.38
C HIS A 34 -18.11 -1.31 -5.66
N ALA A 35 -19.00 -0.43 -6.10
CA ALA A 35 -19.73 -0.56 -7.37
C ALA A 35 -18.77 -0.62 -8.56
N PHE A 36 -17.77 0.26 -8.60
CA PHE A 36 -16.73 0.26 -9.64
C PHE A 36 -15.99 -1.09 -9.74
N MET A 37 -15.65 -1.69 -8.61
CA MET A 37 -15.01 -3.01 -8.57
C MET A 37 -15.91 -4.11 -9.12
N LYS A 38 -17.22 -4.06 -8.84
CA LYS A 38 -18.22 -5.00 -9.38
C LYS A 38 -18.47 -4.83 -10.87
N GLU A 39 -18.39 -3.61 -11.38
CA GLU A 39 -18.57 -3.29 -12.81
C GLU A 39 -17.34 -3.60 -13.66
N HIS A 40 -16.53 -4.58 -13.27
CA HIS A 40 -15.30 -4.97 -13.96
C HIS A 40 -14.30 -3.82 -14.15
N ARG A 41 -14.30 -2.82 -13.26
CA ARG A 41 -13.31 -1.74 -13.24
C ARG A 41 -13.30 -0.92 -14.53
N ARG A 42 -14.49 -0.63 -15.07
CA ARG A 42 -14.65 0.18 -16.28
C ARG A 42 -14.20 1.62 -16.04
N TRP A 43 -12.92 1.88 -16.32
CA TRP A 43 -12.32 3.21 -16.33
C TRP A 43 -12.91 4.05 -17.48
N GLY A 44 -12.96 5.37 -17.32
CA GLY A 44 -13.45 6.32 -18.35
C GLY A 44 -14.95 6.61 -18.33
N LYS A 45 -15.75 5.89 -17.54
CA LYS A 45 -17.15 6.26 -17.28
C LYS A 45 -17.21 7.25 -16.10
N PRO A 46 -17.94 8.37 -16.18
CA PRO A 46 -18.22 9.22 -15.03
C PRO A 46 -18.80 8.41 -13.88
N ARG A 47 -18.38 8.73 -12.66
CA ARG A 47 -18.87 8.06 -11.45
C ARG A 47 -19.74 9.01 -10.66
N ASP A 48 -20.94 8.55 -10.37
CA ASP A 48 -21.77 9.15 -9.34
C ASP A 48 -21.19 8.73 -7.98
N ILE A 49 -20.66 9.71 -7.26
CA ILE A 49 -20.13 9.51 -5.91
C ILE A 49 -21.12 9.94 -4.83
N GLY A 50 -22.35 10.32 -5.21
CA GLY A 50 -23.42 10.70 -4.31
C GLY A 50 -23.14 12.00 -3.57
N ASP A 51 -23.62 12.06 -2.33
CA ASP A 51 -23.41 13.20 -1.44
C ASP A 51 -21.92 13.33 -1.04
N LEU A 52 -21.34 14.51 -1.25
CA LEU A 52 -19.91 14.73 -1.03
C LEU A 52 -19.51 14.74 0.45
N THR A 53 -20.43 15.04 1.35
CA THR A 53 -20.19 15.00 2.79
C THR A 53 -20.12 13.55 3.26
N VAL A 54 -21.07 12.72 2.82
CA VAL A 54 -21.05 11.27 3.08
C VAL A 54 -19.82 10.63 2.46
N PHE A 55 -19.52 10.96 1.21
CA PHE A 55 -18.33 10.42 0.54
C PHE A 55 -17.03 10.79 1.26
N ASN A 56 -16.91 12.02 1.78
CA ASN A 56 -15.77 12.45 2.59
C ASN A 56 -15.60 11.56 3.82
N GLU A 57 -16.68 11.32 4.59
CA GLU A 57 -16.64 10.47 5.78
C GLU A 57 -16.26 9.02 5.45
N GLU A 58 -16.89 8.43 4.43
CA GLU A 58 -16.60 7.07 3.98
C GLU A 58 -15.15 6.93 3.51
N TRP A 59 -14.64 7.92 2.76
CA TRP A 59 -13.29 7.87 2.22
C TRP A 59 -12.25 7.92 3.34
N TRP A 60 -12.40 8.85 4.30
CA TRP A 60 -11.50 8.92 5.45
C TRP A 60 -11.60 7.69 6.35
N ALA A 61 -12.79 7.14 6.55
CA ALA A 61 -12.96 5.90 7.31
C ALA A 61 -12.31 4.70 6.61
N TRP A 62 -12.35 4.65 5.27
CA TRP A 62 -11.65 3.64 4.48
C TRP A 62 -10.14 3.83 4.56
N TRP A 63 -9.64 5.04 4.29
CA TRP A 63 -8.22 5.35 4.32
C TRP A 63 -7.62 5.12 5.71
N GLY A 64 -8.34 5.51 6.77
CA GLY A 64 -8.01 5.22 8.15
C GLY A 64 -7.90 3.72 8.46
N SER A 65 -8.77 2.90 7.88
CA SER A 65 -8.71 1.44 8.06
C SER A 65 -7.49 0.78 7.41
N LEU A 66 -6.83 1.48 6.47
CA LEU A 66 -5.62 1.04 5.78
C LEU A 66 -4.35 1.55 6.47
N GLN A 67 -4.46 2.52 7.39
CA GLN A 67 -3.30 3.13 8.01
C GLN A 67 -2.58 2.18 8.97
N PRO A 68 -1.25 2.25 9.06
CA PRO A 68 -0.49 1.49 10.03
C PRO A 68 -0.76 1.97 11.45
N SER A 69 -0.48 1.10 12.42
CA SER A 69 -0.63 1.42 13.83
C SER A 69 0.26 2.63 14.20
N GLY A 70 -0.28 3.55 15.00
CA GLY A 70 0.42 4.77 15.40
C GLY A 70 0.21 6.00 14.50
N ARG A 71 -0.47 5.88 13.35
CA ARG A 71 -0.81 7.06 12.52
C ARG A 71 -2.00 7.88 13.02
N THR A 72 -2.65 7.58 14.13
CA THR A 72 -3.89 8.28 14.54
C THR A 72 -3.66 9.71 15.07
N GLU A 73 -4.40 10.69 14.54
CA GLU A 73 -4.81 11.90 15.30
C GLU A 73 -6.12 12.53 14.77
N GLY A 74 -7.28 12.01 15.19
CA GLY A 74 -8.61 12.49 14.79
C GLY A 74 -9.18 11.81 13.54
N MET A 75 -10.40 12.21 13.12
CA MET A 75 -11.12 11.57 12.00
C MET A 75 -10.52 11.89 10.62
N PHE A 76 -9.86 13.05 10.50
CA PHE A 76 -9.38 13.62 9.23
C PHE A 76 -7.91 14.05 9.26
N ASN A 77 -7.18 13.65 10.28
CA ASN A 77 -5.78 13.99 10.43
C ASN A 77 -5.02 12.76 10.95
N PHE A 78 -3.83 12.55 10.39
CA PHE A 78 -2.98 11.43 10.75
C PHE A 78 -1.61 11.93 11.14
N ALA A 79 -1.12 11.42 12.26
CA ALA A 79 0.22 11.70 12.74
C ALA A 79 1.26 11.35 11.67
N ARG A 80 2.19 12.29 11.44
CA ARG A 80 3.28 12.15 10.46
C ARG A 80 4.56 11.67 11.15
N LEU A 81 4.53 10.44 11.62
CA LEU A 81 5.65 9.83 12.34
C LEU A 81 6.83 9.55 11.41
N LYS A 82 8.06 9.62 11.95
CA LYS A 82 9.30 9.33 11.20
C LYS A 82 9.51 7.85 10.90
N LYS A 83 8.92 6.98 11.72
CA LYS A 83 9.03 5.52 11.61
C LYS A 83 7.62 4.96 11.69
N LEU A 84 7.20 4.33 10.61
CA LEU A 84 5.93 3.65 10.45
C LEU A 84 6.17 2.32 9.76
N ASP A 85 5.46 1.30 10.21
CA ASP A 85 5.49 -0.01 9.56
C ASP A 85 4.35 -0.09 8.54
N TRP A 86 4.68 0.07 7.27
CA TRP A 86 3.72 0.04 6.17
C TRP A 86 3.56 -1.34 5.53
N GLU A 87 4.21 -2.40 6.07
CA GLU A 87 4.41 -3.69 5.40
C GLU A 87 3.15 -4.23 4.69
N ASP A 88 1.99 -4.07 5.28
CA ASP A 88 0.73 -4.54 4.71
C ASP A 88 0.20 -3.71 3.53
N LEU A 89 0.43 -2.41 3.54
CA LEU A 89 -0.05 -1.46 2.55
C LEU A 89 0.96 -1.27 1.40
N GLU A 90 2.27 -1.35 1.68
CA GLU A 90 3.34 -1.39 0.65
C GLU A 90 3.18 -2.59 -0.30
N ARG A 91 2.65 -3.71 0.19
CA ARG A 91 2.32 -4.90 -0.60
C ARG A 91 1.12 -4.72 -1.54
N CYS A 92 0.39 -3.61 -1.41
CA CYS A 92 -0.70 -3.25 -2.31
C CYS A 92 -0.21 -2.47 -3.55
N ASN A 93 1.03 -2.68 -3.98
CA ASN A 93 1.49 -2.31 -5.33
C ASN A 93 0.82 -3.20 -6.38
N GLY A 94 0.67 -2.69 -7.60
CA GLY A 94 0.08 -3.42 -8.70
C GLY A 94 -1.43 -3.67 -8.59
N GLY A 95 -1.98 -4.35 -9.59
CA GLY A 95 -3.40 -4.76 -9.62
C GLY A 95 -4.39 -3.61 -9.33
N MET A 96 -5.27 -3.81 -8.34
CA MET A 96 -6.23 -2.79 -7.84
C MET A 96 -5.82 -2.26 -6.46
N GLY A 97 -4.52 -2.00 -6.33
CA GLY A 97 -3.92 -1.33 -5.19
C GLY A 97 -4.21 0.16 -5.17
N PHE A 98 -3.15 0.98 -5.10
CA PHE A 98 -3.27 2.43 -5.02
C PHE A 98 -3.92 3.10 -6.23
N ILE A 99 -3.95 2.45 -7.40
CA ILE A 99 -4.69 2.95 -8.56
C ILE A 99 -6.20 3.11 -8.25
N LEU A 100 -6.76 2.25 -7.38
CA LEU A 100 -8.15 2.37 -6.95
C LEU A 100 -8.38 3.63 -6.10
N MET A 101 -7.43 3.93 -5.21
CA MET A 101 -7.45 5.15 -4.40
C MET A 101 -7.34 6.39 -5.28
N LEU A 102 -6.38 6.43 -6.22
CA LEU A 102 -6.24 7.52 -7.17
C LEU A 102 -7.50 7.70 -8.03
N GLY A 103 -8.11 6.60 -8.49
CA GLY A 103 -9.39 6.64 -9.19
C GLY A 103 -10.49 7.32 -8.38
N SER A 104 -10.64 6.94 -7.11
CA SER A 104 -11.63 7.57 -6.22
C SER A 104 -11.34 9.05 -5.95
N LEU A 105 -10.06 9.43 -5.86
CA LEU A 105 -9.64 10.83 -5.70
C LEU A 105 -9.88 11.66 -6.96
N LEU A 106 -9.78 11.06 -8.15
CA LEU A 106 -10.14 11.71 -9.40
C LEU A 106 -11.62 12.05 -9.42
N TRP A 107 -12.49 11.06 -9.16
CA TRP A 107 -13.94 11.26 -9.16
C TRP A 107 -14.38 12.31 -8.14
N TRP A 108 -13.78 12.28 -6.95
CA TRP A 108 -14.01 13.31 -5.93
C TRP A 108 -13.55 14.69 -6.38
N GLY A 109 -12.36 14.79 -6.97
CA GLY A 109 -11.84 16.06 -7.48
C GLY A 109 -12.73 16.66 -8.58
N GLU A 110 -13.24 15.84 -9.49
CA GLU A 110 -14.17 16.25 -10.54
C GLU A 110 -15.47 16.78 -9.95
N ALA A 111 -16.09 16.03 -9.03
CA ALA A 111 -17.34 16.45 -8.38
C ALA A 111 -17.15 17.71 -7.52
N ALA A 112 -16.07 17.80 -6.75
CA ALA A 112 -15.78 18.98 -5.93
C ALA A 112 -15.46 20.21 -6.78
N TYR A 113 -14.84 20.03 -7.96
CA TYR A 113 -14.60 21.12 -8.91
C TYR A 113 -15.91 21.70 -9.46
N VAL A 114 -16.91 20.85 -9.73
CA VAL A 114 -18.25 21.28 -10.18
C VAL A 114 -18.95 22.13 -9.12
N VAL A 115 -18.84 21.77 -7.83
CA VAL A 115 -19.37 22.58 -6.73
C VAL A 115 -18.67 23.93 -6.64
N GLY A 116 -17.35 23.94 -6.82
CA GLY A 116 -16.56 25.16 -6.96
C GLY A 116 -15.31 25.16 -6.09
N LYS A 117 -14.24 25.80 -6.61
CA LYS A 117 -13.01 26.02 -5.86
C LYS A 117 -13.29 26.88 -4.63
N GLY A 118 -12.79 26.43 -3.47
CA GLY A 118 -12.99 27.12 -2.20
C GLY A 118 -14.22 26.67 -1.42
N SER A 119 -15.05 25.79 -1.99
CA SER A 119 -16.11 25.08 -1.26
C SER A 119 -15.54 24.06 -0.28
N GLU A 120 -16.30 23.68 0.75
CA GLU A 120 -15.91 22.66 1.72
C GLU A 120 -15.51 21.32 1.06
N PRO A 121 -16.27 20.76 0.08
CA PRO A 121 -15.85 19.55 -0.62
C PRO A 121 -14.51 19.68 -1.35
N TRP A 122 -14.21 20.87 -1.89
CA TRP A 122 -12.93 21.15 -2.53
C TRP A 122 -11.79 21.17 -1.51
N TRP A 123 -12.00 21.74 -0.31
CA TRP A 123 -11.01 21.71 0.76
C TRP A 123 -10.77 20.30 1.29
N ASN A 124 -11.83 19.54 1.55
CA ASN A 124 -11.73 18.16 2.02
C ASN A 124 -10.94 17.28 1.03
N TRP A 125 -11.23 17.41 -0.27
CA TRP A 125 -10.46 16.73 -1.32
C TRP A 125 -8.97 17.14 -1.35
N ARG A 126 -8.65 18.39 -1.05
CA ARG A 126 -7.25 18.84 -0.98
C ARG A 126 -6.51 18.28 0.23
N GLU A 127 -7.15 18.27 1.39
CA GLU A 127 -6.56 17.71 2.61
C GLU A 127 -6.25 16.22 2.43
N VAL A 128 -7.19 15.49 1.83
CA VAL A 128 -7.00 14.07 1.60
C VAL A 128 -5.88 13.79 0.59
N LEU A 129 -5.75 14.63 -0.45
CA LEU A 129 -4.63 14.54 -1.39
C LEU A 129 -3.29 14.79 -0.71
N ILE A 130 -3.23 15.74 0.24
CA ILE A 130 -2.01 16.04 1.00
C ILE A 130 -1.62 14.81 1.84
N ASP A 131 -2.56 14.21 2.55
CA ASP A 131 -2.27 13.03 3.38
C ASP A 131 -1.86 11.82 2.54
N PHE A 132 -2.63 11.51 1.50
CA PHE A 132 -2.34 10.41 0.58
C PHE A 132 -0.95 10.56 -0.04
N THR A 133 -0.62 11.76 -0.55
CA THR A 133 0.69 12.04 -1.14
C THR A 133 1.80 11.83 -0.12
N TRP A 134 1.62 12.35 1.10
CA TRP A 134 2.60 12.18 2.17
C TRP A 134 2.85 10.71 2.49
N ALA A 135 1.79 9.90 2.56
CA ALA A 135 1.89 8.47 2.86
C ALA A 135 2.67 7.71 1.79
N ILE A 136 2.35 7.93 0.51
CA ILE A 136 3.07 7.31 -0.62
C ILE A 136 4.54 7.72 -0.61
N GLU A 137 4.84 9.01 -0.45
CA GLU A 137 6.22 9.48 -0.36
C GLU A 137 6.98 8.93 0.85
N HIS A 138 6.27 8.72 1.97
CA HIS A 138 6.86 8.11 3.15
C HIS A 138 7.23 6.64 2.87
N MET A 139 6.32 5.87 2.25
CA MET A 139 6.58 4.48 1.86
C MET A 139 7.77 4.36 0.89
N ILE A 140 7.88 5.27 -0.09
CA ILE A 140 9.03 5.33 -1.00
C ILE A 140 10.33 5.50 -0.20
N ARG A 141 10.40 6.52 0.68
CA ARG A 141 11.60 6.80 1.49
C ARG A 141 11.95 5.63 2.42
N THR A 142 10.96 4.97 3.04
CA THR A 142 11.23 3.84 3.94
C THR A 142 11.64 2.57 3.21
N THR A 143 11.11 2.35 2.00
CA THR A 143 11.51 1.22 1.14
C THR A 143 12.97 1.37 0.70
N GLU A 144 13.38 2.57 0.27
CA GLU A 144 14.76 2.87 -0.12
C GLU A 144 15.74 2.66 1.06
N LEU A 145 15.41 3.18 2.25
CA LEU A 145 16.22 2.99 3.46
C LEU A 145 16.27 1.52 3.92
N GLY A 146 15.16 0.80 3.77
CA GLY A 146 15.04 -0.62 4.07
C GLY A 146 15.85 -1.50 3.12
N SER A 147 15.91 -1.15 1.83
CA SER A 147 16.71 -1.84 0.82
C SER A 147 18.22 -1.75 1.09
N GLY A 148 18.69 -0.60 1.61
CA GLY A 148 20.08 -0.44 2.06
C GLY A 148 20.43 -1.25 3.31
N LEU A 149 19.46 -1.50 4.21
CA LEU A 149 19.64 -2.31 5.41
C LEU A 149 19.41 -3.82 5.17
N SER A 150 18.56 -4.19 4.22
CA SER A 150 18.28 -5.60 3.87
C SER A 150 19.44 -6.24 3.12
N ALA A 151 20.18 -5.48 2.32
CA ALA A 151 21.46 -5.92 1.73
C ALA A 151 22.46 -6.39 2.81
N GLY A 152 22.50 -5.72 3.97
CA GLY A 152 23.32 -6.10 5.12
C GLY A 152 22.82 -7.34 5.88
N LYS A 153 21.50 -7.57 5.95
CA LYS A 153 20.91 -8.76 6.60
C LYS A 153 21.00 -10.02 5.72
N ALA A 154 20.87 -9.89 4.40
CA ALA A 154 21.04 -10.99 3.45
C ALA A 154 22.50 -11.49 3.42
N ALA A 155 23.48 -10.59 3.54
CA ALA A 155 24.90 -10.95 3.68
C ALA A 155 25.19 -11.71 4.98
N LYS A 156 24.49 -11.38 6.08
CA LYS A 156 24.68 -12.04 7.38
C LYS A 156 24.08 -13.45 7.47
N ARG A 157 22.94 -13.70 6.80
CA ARG A 157 22.33 -15.03 6.70
C ARG A 157 23.17 -16.02 5.88
N LYS A 158 23.79 -15.58 4.78
CA LYS A 158 24.69 -16.44 3.98
C LYS A 158 25.96 -16.85 4.73
N HIS A 159 26.42 -16.07 5.71
CA HIS A 159 27.61 -16.40 6.49
C HIS A 159 27.32 -17.38 7.65
N SER A 160 26.09 -17.46 8.17
CA SER A 160 25.74 -18.43 9.22
C SER A 160 25.41 -19.82 8.65
N GLU A 161 24.75 -19.90 7.50
CA GLU A 161 24.40 -21.19 6.87
C GLU A 161 25.61 -21.94 6.28
N GLY A 162 26.73 -21.25 6.03
CA GLY A 162 27.97 -21.86 5.54
C GLY A 162 28.85 -22.52 6.63
N MET A 163 28.63 -22.22 7.91
CA MET A 163 29.44 -22.77 9.02
C MET A 163 28.85 -24.04 9.66
N GLU A 164 27.55 -24.32 9.50
CA GLU A 164 26.93 -25.54 10.06
C GLU A 164 27.09 -26.80 9.18
N ALA A 165 27.57 -26.68 7.94
CA ALA A 165 27.60 -27.80 7.00
C ALA A 165 28.87 -28.69 7.03
N VAL A 166 29.83 -28.46 7.95
CA VAL A 166 31.12 -29.19 7.93
C VAL A 166 31.25 -30.30 9.00
N GLU A 167 30.34 -30.41 9.97
CA GLU A 167 30.52 -31.33 11.09
C GLU A 167 29.49 -32.46 11.12
N GLY A 168 29.63 -33.43 10.22
CA GLY A 168 28.65 -34.52 10.14
C GLY A 168 28.94 -35.65 9.16
N ARG A 169 30.16 -36.20 9.13
CA ARG A 169 30.41 -37.47 8.42
C ARG A 169 31.31 -38.40 9.24
N LYS A 170 30.71 -39.09 10.22
CA LYS A 170 31.32 -40.29 10.83
C LYS A 170 30.77 -41.56 10.17
N SER A 171 31.71 -42.27 9.55
CA SER A 171 31.80 -43.72 9.23
C SER A 171 30.54 -44.60 9.37
N LYS A 172 30.14 -45.26 8.26
CA LYS A 172 29.28 -46.45 8.24
C LYS A 172 30.11 -47.70 8.57
N VAL A 173 29.72 -48.44 9.60
CA VAL A 173 30.16 -49.83 9.83
C VAL A 173 29.02 -50.77 9.40
N LEU A 174 29.34 -51.72 8.52
CA LEU A 174 28.42 -52.76 8.02
C LEU A 174 28.39 -53.96 8.99
N PRO A 175 27.24 -54.61 9.23
CA PRO A 175 27.21 -55.92 9.88
C PRO A 175 27.42 -57.06 8.86
N GLN A 176 28.27 -58.01 9.25
CA GLN A 176 28.50 -59.30 8.58
C GLN A 176 27.29 -60.24 8.78
N PHE A 177 26.88 -60.91 7.71
CA PHE A 177 26.00 -62.09 7.77
C PHE A 177 26.87 -63.35 7.97
N MET A 178 26.53 -64.17 8.98
CA MET A 178 27.07 -65.53 9.15
C MET A 178 26.01 -66.55 8.75
N ASN A 179 26.41 -67.49 7.89
CA ASN A 179 25.66 -68.69 7.51
C ASN A 179 25.60 -69.70 8.66
N SER A 180 24.41 -70.26 8.93
CA SER A 180 24.05 -71.70 8.85
C SER A 180 22.71 -71.92 9.55
#